data_AF-A0A527W418-F1
#
_entry.id   AF-A0A527W418-F1
#
_cell.length_a   1.000
_cell.length_b   1.000
_cell.length_c   1.000
_cell.angle_alpha   90.00
_cell.angle_beta   90.00
_cell.angle_gamma   90.00
#
_symmetry.space_group_name_H-M   'P 1'
#
loop_
_entity.id
_entity.type
_entity.pdbx_description
1 polymer ?
#
loop_
_entity_poly.entity_id
_entity_poly.type
_entity_poly.pdbx_seq_one_letter_code
_entity_poly.pdbx_strand_id
1 'polypeptide(L)'
;AETVSRHADGFGNDPVLRNSLEVGGEYMFRMRGEAHIWSPDAVATLQHAVRQGSWQTFKDYSAQIDSETARAQSIRGLFKIRLAEETGRKKVALD
;
A
#
# COMPACT_ATOMS: atom_id res chain seq x y z
N ALA A 1 12.92 18.82 -8.77
CA ALA A 1 12.49 18.81 -7.36
C ALA A 1 13.18 17.68 -6.60
N GLU A 2 12.97 16.42 -6.96
CA GLU A 2 13.58 15.26 -6.27
C GLU A 2 15.11 15.36 -6.13
N THR A 3 15.84 15.65 -7.21
CA THR A 3 17.31 15.78 -7.17
C THR A 3 17.79 16.82 -6.17
N VAL A 4 17.06 17.94 -6.04
CA VAL A 4 17.40 19.01 -5.09
C VAL A 4 17.13 18.56 -3.65
N SER A 5 16.04 17.82 -3.43
CA SER A 5 15.74 17.22 -2.12
C SER A 5 16.84 16.25 -1.70
N ARG A 6 17.16 15.26 -2.55
CA ARG A 6 18.22 14.27 -2.26
C ARG A 6 19.58 14.93 -2.03
N HIS A 7 19.87 16.03 -2.72
CA HIS A 7 21.08 16.81 -2.47
C HIS A 7 21.05 17.48 -1.08
N ALA A 8 19.93 18.09 -0.69
CA ALA A 8 19.78 18.67 0.64
C ALA A 8 19.92 17.63 1.76
N ASP A 9 19.39 16.42 1.56
CA ASP A 9 19.50 15.34 2.54
C ASP A 9 20.95 14.84 2.68
N GLY A 10 21.67 14.72 1.56
CA GLY A 10 23.07 14.25 1.56
C GLY A 10 24.11 15.28 2.03
N PHE A 11 23.85 16.57 1.86
CA PHE A 11 24.76 17.67 2.25
C PHE A 11 24.25 18.48 3.46
N GLY A 12 23.12 18.08 4.03
CA GLY A 12 22.48 18.73 5.18
C GLY A 12 23.20 18.44 6.51
N ASN A 13 22.62 18.97 7.58
CA ASN A 13 23.16 18.84 8.94
C ASN A 13 22.38 17.83 9.81
N ASP A 14 21.67 16.88 9.20
CA ASP A 14 20.98 15.82 9.93
C ASP A 14 22.02 14.97 10.71
N PRO A 15 21.95 14.93 12.05
CA PRO A 15 22.93 14.22 12.87
C PRO A 15 22.89 12.69 12.70
N VAL A 16 21.76 12.13 12.26
CA VAL A 16 21.60 10.70 11.96
C VAL A 16 22.25 10.39 10.62
N LEU A 17 21.90 11.15 9.57
CA LEU A 17 22.41 10.90 8.21
C LEU A 17 23.89 11.27 8.03
N ARG A 18 24.46 12.09 8.93
CA ARG A 18 25.89 12.43 8.93
C ARG A 18 26.80 11.20 8.99
N ASN A 19 26.38 10.16 9.71
CA ASN A 19 27.18 8.96 9.96
C ASN A 19 26.48 7.66 9.53
N SER A 20 25.30 7.74 8.92
CA SER A 20 24.53 6.57 8.50
C SER A 20 23.69 6.84 7.26
N LEU A 21 23.39 5.79 6.50
CA LEU A 21 22.43 5.87 5.40
C LEU A 21 21.01 5.79 5.93
N GLU A 22 20.04 6.20 5.12
CA GLU A 22 18.63 5.96 5.40
C GLU A 22 18.32 4.48 5.58
N VAL A 23 17.22 4.21 6.28
CA VAL A 23 16.75 2.83 6.54
C VAL A 23 16.50 2.07 5.23
N GLY A 24 16.10 2.76 4.16
CA GLY A 24 15.71 2.15 2.89
C GLY A 24 14.54 1.17 3.09
N GLY A 25 14.41 0.22 2.17
CA GLY A 25 13.36 -0.79 2.21
C GLY A 25 12.89 -1.26 0.84
N GLU A 26 13.58 -0.87 -0.23
CA GLU A 26 13.20 -1.11 -1.61
C GLU A 26 13.09 -2.60 -1.91
N TYR A 27 14.01 -3.41 -1.37
CA TYR A 27 14.03 -4.86 -1.60
C TYR A 27 13.22 -5.66 -0.58
N MET A 28 13.06 -5.14 0.64
CA MET A 28 12.40 -5.86 1.74
C MET A 28 11.70 -4.87 2.65
N PHE A 29 10.51 -5.25 3.10
CA PHE A 29 9.72 -4.46 4.03
C PHE A 29 10.52 -4.09 5.29
N ARG A 30 10.44 -2.82 5.68
CA ARG A 30 10.92 -2.28 6.96
C ARG A 30 9.84 -1.39 7.55
N MET A 31 9.66 -1.39 8.88
CA MET A 31 8.59 -0.62 9.56
C MET A 31 8.63 0.89 9.29
N ARG A 32 9.80 1.44 8.97
CA ARG A 32 9.99 2.86 8.61
C ARG A 32 10.63 3.02 7.21
N GLY A 33 10.50 1.98 6.38
CA GLY A 33 11.04 1.97 5.04
C GLY A 33 10.00 2.32 3.99
N GLU A 34 10.33 1.97 2.75
CA GLU A 34 9.43 2.08 1.61
C GLU A 34 8.11 1.34 1.85
N ALA A 35 7.06 1.79 1.17
CA ALA A 35 5.76 1.16 1.25
C ALA A 35 5.73 -0.14 0.41
N HIS A 36 5.28 -1.25 0.99
CA HIS A 36 5.12 -2.54 0.30
C HIS A 36 3.66 -2.96 0.21
N ILE A 37 3.30 -3.65 -0.88
CA ILE A 37 1.97 -4.28 -1.02
C ILE A 37 1.80 -5.38 0.04
N TRP A 38 2.87 -6.13 0.32
CA TRP A 38 2.89 -7.18 1.34
C TRP A 38 3.47 -6.64 2.65
N SER A 39 2.60 -6.11 3.51
CA SER A 39 2.96 -5.78 4.89
C SER A 39 2.71 -6.96 5.84
N PRO A 40 3.34 -6.99 7.04
CA PRO A 40 3.05 -7.99 8.05
C PRO A 40 1.56 -8.07 8.40
N ASP A 41 0.88 -6.93 8.49
CA ASP A 41 -0.56 -6.86 8.80
C ASP A 41 -1.43 -7.44 7.69
N ALA A 42 -1.10 -7.15 6.42
CA ALA A 42 -1.82 -7.70 5.28
C ALA A 42 -1.68 -9.23 5.21
N VAL A 43 -0.46 -9.73 5.44
CA VAL A 43 -0.17 -11.18 5.48
C VAL A 43 -0.90 -11.83 6.65
N ALA A 44 -0.85 -11.25 7.85
CA ALA A 44 -1.53 -11.78 9.04
C ALA A 44 -3.05 -11.82 8.83
N THR A 45 -3.65 -10.74 8.34
CA THR A 45 -5.11 -10.65 8.10
C THR A 45 -5.56 -11.68 7.07
N LEU A 46 -4.82 -11.85 5.96
CA LEU A 46 -5.11 -12.87 4.96
C LEU A 46 -5.01 -14.28 5.55
N GLN A 47 -3.95 -14.55 6.30
CA GLN A 47 -3.75 -15.84 6.94
C GLN A 47 -4.88 -16.17 7.92
N HIS A 48 -5.33 -15.20 8.71
CA HIS A 48 -6.48 -15.38 9.61
C HIS A 48 -7.77 -15.65 8.83
N ALA A 49 -8.02 -14.90 7.76
CA ALA A 49 -9.19 -15.09 6.90
C ALA A 49 -9.27 -16.51 6.34
N VAL A 50 -8.18 -17.01 5.76
CA VAL A 50 -8.14 -18.34 5.13
C VAL A 50 -8.22 -19.46 6.17
N ARG A 51 -7.48 -19.35 7.29
CA ARG A 51 -7.49 -20.40 8.33
C ARG A 51 -8.83 -20.54 9.04
N GLN A 52 -9.59 -19.44 9.15
CA GLN A 52 -10.91 -19.43 9.78
C GLN A 52 -12.06 -19.60 8.78
N GLY A 53 -11.80 -19.58 7.47
CA GLY A 53 -12.84 -19.53 6.45
C GLY A 53 -13.72 -18.28 6.54
N SER A 54 -13.18 -17.17 7.06
CA SER A 54 -13.95 -15.96 7.38
C SER A 54 -13.97 -15.00 6.20
N TRP A 55 -15.13 -14.90 5.54
CA TRP A 55 -15.37 -13.88 4.50
C TRP A 55 -15.24 -12.45 5.03
N GLN A 56 -15.65 -12.21 6.28
CA GLN A 56 -15.55 -10.88 6.87
C GLN A 56 -14.10 -10.45 7.00
N THR A 57 -13.24 -11.31 7.54
CA THR A 57 -11.81 -11.04 7.67
C THR A 57 -11.13 -10.92 6.30
N PHE A 58 -11.60 -11.66 5.29
CA PHE A 58 -11.11 -11.49 3.91
C PHE A 58 -11.46 -10.11 3.36
N LYS A 59 -12.68 -9.60 3.59
CA LYS A 59 -13.04 -8.24 3.20
C LYS A 59 -12.16 -7.19 3.86
N ASP A 60 -11.79 -7.40 5.12
CA ASP A 60 -10.87 -6.49 5.82
C ASP A 60 -9.47 -6.50 5.17
N TYR A 61 -8.95 -7.69 4.82
CA TYR A 61 -7.71 -7.82 4.04
C TYR A 61 -7.81 -7.12 2.67
N SER A 62 -8.89 -7.36 1.92
CA SER A 62 -9.09 -6.73 0.60
C SER A 62 -9.15 -5.21 0.72
N ALA A 63 -9.83 -4.66 1.73
CA ALA A 63 -9.89 -3.23 1.97
C ALA A 63 -8.50 -2.63 2.29
N GLN A 64 -7.64 -3.35 3.00
CA GLN A 64 -6.26 -2.90 3.26
C GLN A 64 -5.45 -2.81 1.96
N ILE A 65 -5.51 -3.84 1.11
CA ILE A 65 -4.78 -3.90 -0.17
C ILE A 65 -5.37 -2.96 -1.24
N ASP A 66 -6.66 -2.66 -1.16
CA ASP A 66 -7.34 -1.74 -2.07
C ASP A 66 -7.41 -0.30 -1.52
N SER A 67 -6.76 -0.01 -0.40
CA SER A 67 -6.66 1.35 0.17
C SER A 67 -5.87 2.29 -0.73
N GLU A 68 -6.05 3.61 -0.58
CA GLU A 68 -5.41 4.62 -1.42
C GLU A 68 -3.87 4.54 -1.38
N THR A 69 -3.29 4.32 -0.20
CA THR A 69 -1.85 4.12 -0.03
C THR A 69 -1.34 2.86 -0.75
N ALA A 70 -2.11 1.78 -0.73
CA ALA A 70 -1.77 0.56 -1.46
C ALA A 70 -1.99 0.70 -2.98
N ARG A 71 -2.99 1.49 -3.41
CA ARG A 71 -3.22 1.80 -4.83
C ARG A 71 -2.05 2.56 -5.46
N ALA A 72 -1.41 3.47 -4.72
CA ALA A 72 -0.26 4.24 -5.21
C ALA A 72 0.97 3.38 -5.54
N GLN A 73 0.99 2.10 -5.15
CA GLN A 73 2.09 1.16 -5.40
C GLN A 73 1.98 0.40 -6.73
N SER A 74 0.86 0.53 -7.46
CA SER A 74 0.65 -0.19 -8.71
C SER A 74 -0.12 0.63 -9.74
N ILE A 75 0.19 0.43 -11.02
CA ILE A 75 -0.49 1.13 -12.13
C ILE A 75 -2.01 0.89 -12.08
N ARG A 76 -2.47 -0.31 -11.70
CA ARG A 76 -3.90 -0.62 -11.56
C ARG A 76 -4.61 0.27 -10.54
N GLY A 77 -3.90 0.75 -9.52
CA GLY A 77 -4.46 1.64 -8.49
C GLY A 77 -4.74 3.05 -8.98
N LEU A 78 -4.19 3.44 -10.14
CA LEU A 78 -4.50 4.70 -10.81
C LEU A 78 -5.87 4.68 -11.52
N PHE A 79 -6.48 3.50 -11.67
CA PHE A 79 -7.78 3.35 -12.31
C PHE A 79 -8.90 3.27 -11.27
N LYS A 80 -10.06 3.82 -11.62
CA LYS A 80 -11.32 3.58 -10.92
C LYS A 80 -12.26 2.77 -11.80
N ILE A 81 -12.95 1.81 -11.20
CA ILE A 81 -14.03 1.09 -11.86
C ILE A 81 -15.27 1.99 -11.82
N ARG A 82 -15.80 2.35 -12.99
CA ARG A 82 -17.09 3.02 -13.07
C ARG A 82 -18.20 2.02 -12.77
N LEU A 83 -18.98 2.29 -11.74
CA LEU A 83 -20.09 1.44 -11.35
C LEU A 83 -21.27 1.58 -12.33
N ALA A 84 -22.19 0.61 -12.28
CA ALA A 84 -23.35 0.56 -13.17
C ALA A 84 -24.10 1.91 -13.20
N GLU A 85 -24.34 2.48 -12.02
CA GLU A 85 -25.02 3.76 -11.81
C GLU A 85 -24.31 4.94 -12.50
N GLU A 86 -22.97 5.00 -12.43
CA GLU A 86 -22.14 6.01 -13.12
C GLU A 86 -22.19 5.90 -14.65
N THR A 87 -22.76 4.81 -15.18
CA THR A 87 -22.90 4.55 -16.61
C THR A 87 -24.35 4.45 -17.08
N GLY A 88 -25.32 4.78 -16.21
CA GLY A 88 -26.75 4.69 -16.52
C GLY A 88 -27.31 3.26 -16.56
N ARG A 89 -26.57 2.27 -16.06
CA ARG A 89 -26.98 0.86 -15.96
C ARG A 89 -27.49 0.55 -14.56
N LYS A 90 -28.38 -0.45 -14.43
CA LYS A 90 -28.84 -0.95 -13.13
C LYS A 90 -27.86 -1.97 -12.57
N LYS A 91 -27.63 -1.93 -11.25
CA LYS A 91 -26.89 -2.98 -10.54
C LYS A 91 -27.66 -4.30 -10.64
N VAL A 92 -26.92 -5.39 -10.87
CA VAL A 92 -27.46 -6.75 -10.89
C VAL A 92 -27.21 -7.38 -9.52
N ALA A 93 -28.18 -8.13 -9.03
CA ALA A 93 -28.08 -8.85 -7.78
C ALA A 93 -27.20 -10.11 -7.95
N LEU A 94 -26.55 -10.55 -6.88
CA LEU A 94 -25.52 -11.60 -6.93
C LEU A 94 -26.07 -13.02 -6.69
N ASP A 95 -27.39 -13.11 -6.51
CA ASP A 95 -28.19 -14.30 -6.22
C ASP A 95 -28.63 -15.07 -7.47
#